data_AF-A0A8C5TA65-F1
#
_entry.id   AF-A0A8C5TA65-F1
#
_cell.length_a   1.000
_cell.length_b   1.000
_cell.length_c   1.000
_cell.angle_alpha   90.00
_cell.angle_beta   90.00
_cell.angle_gamma   90.00
#
_symmetry.space_group_name_H-M   'P 1'
#
loop_
_entity.id
_entity.type
_entity.pdbx_description
1 polymer ?
#
loop_
_entity_poly.entity_id
_entity_poly.type
_entity_poly.pdbx_seq_one_letter_code
_entity_poly.pdbx_strand_id
1 'polypeptide(L)'
;GGLPCCGEDPSLERHFKGHRDAITSVDFSFKKKQLASGSMDSCLMVWSMKPQMRAYRFVGHKDAVLCVQFSPSGHLVASGSRDKTVRLWSPSFKGEPTVFKAHTATVRSVHFSSDGQSLVTASDDKTVKVWTVHRQKFLFSLSQHINWVRCARFSPDGRLIVSASDDKTVKLWDKTSRECIHSFCEHGGFVNHVDFHPSGNCIAAGGTDSTVKVWDIRMNRLLQHYQVHSSVVNSLSFHPSGNYLVTASNDSTLKILDLLEGRLLYTLHGHQGPATCVAFSRDGEFFASGGSDEQVSDSFLSYNPDSHIISLKGATFCFPLLVVESKNQQEEESSLANTLEHIMGQLDVLTQTVSILEQRLTLTEDKLKECLENQQKIIQNKTN
;
A
#
# COMPACT_ATOMS: atom_id res chain seq x y z
N GLY A 1 -32.23 -24.91 -6.26
CA GLY A 1 -31.20 -25.06 -7.29
C GLY A 1 -30.20 -23.96 -7.08
N GLY A 2 -29.01 -24.30 -6.57
CA GLY A 2 -27.95 -23.34 -6.28
C GLY A 2 -27.28 -22.87 -7.56
N LEU A 3 -27.15 -21.56 -7.70
CA LEU A 3 -26.36 -20.90 -8.75
C LEU A 3 -24.86 -21.15 -8.50
N PRO A 4 -24.04 -21.31 -9.55
CA PRO A 4 -22.60 -21.51 -9.42
C PRO A 4 -21.91 -20.19 -9.09
N CYS A 5 -21.24 -20.15 -7.94
CA CYS A 5 -20.36 -19.07 -7.51
C CYS A 5 -19.06 -19.14 -8.31
N CYS A 6 -19.02 -18.62 -9.54
CA CYS A 6 -17.78 -18.53 -10.32
C CYS A 6 -17.11 -17.18 -10.08
N GLY A 7 -16.46 -17.03 -8.92
CA GLY A 7 -15.29 -16.15 -8.79
C GLY A 7 -14.07 -17.04 -8.90
N GLU A 8 -13.21 -16.84 -9.90
CA GLU A 8 -11.99 -17.63 -10.03
C GLU A 8 -11.07 -17.36 -8.83
N ASP A 9 -10.86 -18.39 -8.01
CA ASP A 9 -9.95 -18.33 -6.86
C ASP A 9 -8.48 -18.09 -7.31
N PRO A 10 -7.65 -17.42 -6.51
CA PRO A 10 -6.37 -16.84 -6.98
C PRO A 10 -5.23 -17.84 -7.29
N SER A 11 -5.15 -18.55 -8.43
CA SER A 11 -4.29 -19.75 -8.64
C SER A 11 -2.76 -19.73 -8.40
N LEU A 12 -2.06 -20.88 -8.37
CA LEU A 12 -0.58 -20.99 -8.24
C LEU A 12 0.14 -21.02 -9.59
N GLU A 13 0.86 -19.95 -9.95
CA GLU A 13 1.64 -19.95 -11.19
C GLU A 13 3.02 -20.59 -11.05
N ARG A 14 3.87 -20.10 -10.14
CA ARG A 14 5.31 -20.38 -10.19
C ARG A 14 6.00 -20.46 -8.83
N HIS A 15 6.85 -21.48 -8.70
CA HIS A 15 7.84 -21.59 -7.62
C HIS A 15 9.23 -21.25 -8.14
N PHE A 16 9.94 -20.39 -7.43
CA PHE A 16 11.33 -20.02 -7.71
C PHE A 16 12.18 -20.44 -6.50
N LYS A 17 13.28 -21.13 -6.78
CA LYS A 17 14.21 -21.64 -5.79
C LYS A 17 15.60 -21.12 -6.13
N GLY A 18 16.30 -20.58 -5.14
CA GLY A 18 17.68 -20.12 -5.35
C GLY A 18 18.35 -19.44 -4.17
N HIS A 19 17.58 -18.88 -3.23
CA HIS A 19 18.11 -18.35 -1.97
C HIS A 19 18.45 -19.49 -1.02
N ARG A 20 19.51 -19.31 -0.24
CA ARG A 20 19.98 -20.29 0.75
C ARG A 20 19.34 -20.12 2.11
N ASP A 21 18.72 -18.98 2.34
CA ASP A 21 18.16 -18.56 3.63
C ASP A 21 16.84 -17.81 3.39
N ALA A 22 16.18 -17.39 4.46
CA ALA A 22 14.91 -16.68 4.44
C ALA A 22 14.96 -15.45 3.53
N ILE A 23 13.86 -15.22 2.81
CA ILE A 23 13.67 -14.00 2.03
C ILE A 23 13.18 -12.92 2.98
N THR A 24 13.72 -11.71 2.84
CA THR A 24 13.41 -10.57 3.71
C THR A 24 12.58 -9.52 3.01
N SER A 25 12.71 -9.40 1.68
CA SER A 25 12.06 -8.36 0.89
C SER A 25 11.96 -8.78 -0.56
N VAL A 26 10.86 -8.36 -1.20
CA VAL A 26 10.58 -8.57 -2.62
C VAL A 26 10.05 -7.28 -3.24
N ASP A 27 10.39 -7.02 -4.50
CA ASP A 27 9.83 -5.90 -5.26
C ASP A 27 9.78 -6.16 -6.78
N PHE A 28 8.81 -5.52 -7.44
CA PHE A 28 8.56 -5.68 -8.87
C PHE A 28 9.16 -4.54 -9.69
N SER A 29 9.69 -4.90 -10.87
CA SER A 29 10.08 -3.91 -11.87
C SER A 29 8.88 -3.42 -12.70
N PHE A 30 8.87 -2.12 -13.02
CA PHE A 30 7.81 -1.46 -13.80
C PHE A 30 7.61 -2.04 -15.22
N LYS A 31 8.64 -2.64 -15.84
CA LYS A 31 8.55 -3.17 -17.22
C LYS A 31 8.12 -4.65 -17.30
N LYS A 32 7.36 -5.15 -16.32
CA LYS A 32 6.73 -6.50 -16.29
C LYS A 32 7.65 -7.69 -16.58
N LYS A 33 8.96 -7.60 -16.31
CA LYS A 33 9.92 -8.65 -16.73
C LYS A 33 10.93 -9.06 -15.67
N GLN A 34 10.91 -8.42 -14.49
CA GLN A 34 11.86 -8.69 -13.43
C GLN A 34 11.23 -8.58 -12.04
N LEU A 35 11.55 -9.54 -11.19
CA LEU A 35 11.34 -9.52 -9.74
C LEU A 35 12.71 -9.41 -9.07
N ALA A 36 12.82 -8.64 -8.01
CA ALA A 36 14.00 -8.64 -7.16
C ALA A 36 13.64 -9.21 -5.79
N SER A 37 14.53 -10.04 -5.24
CA SER A 37 14.43 -10.60 -3.90
C SER A 37 15.72 -10.39 -3.13
N GLY A 38 15.58 -9.98 -1.88
CA GLY A 38 16.66 -9.91 -0.89
C GLY A 38 16.52 -11.03 0.13
N SER A 39 17.64 -11.54 0.60
CA SER A 39 17.65 -12.64 1.57
C SER A 39 18.69 -12.43 2.66
N MET A 40 18.47 -13.16 3.75
CA MET A 40 19.43 -13.34 4.84
C MET A 40 20.75 -13.96 4.35
N ASP A 41 20.77 -14.61 3.19
CA ASP A 41 21.97 -15.18 2.56
C ASP A 41 22.97 -14.14 2.01
N SER A 42 22.80 -12.86 2.36
CA SER A 42 23.59 -11.70 1.92
C SER A 42 23.60 -11.45 0.40
N CYS A 43 22.75 -12.15 -0.35
CA CYS A 43 22.62 -12.01 -1.79
C CYS A 43 21.32 -11.29 -2.15
N LEU A 44 21.38 -10.62 -3.30
CA LEU A 44 20.20 -10.12 -3.99
C LEU A 44 20.04 -10.95 -5.27
N MET A 45 18.82 -11.37 -5.58
CA MET A 45 18.53 -12.04 -6.85
C MET A 45 17.53 -11.24 -7.67
N VAL A 46 17.80 -11.14 -8.97
CA VAL A 46 16.85 -10.58 -9.94
C VAL A 46 16.42 -11.70 -10.88
N TRP A 47 15.12 -11.99 -10.86
CA TRP A 47 14.49 -13.05 -11.61
C TRP A 47 13.83 -12.48 -12.85
N SER A 48 14.12 -13.00 -14.04
CA SER A 48 13.37 -12.61 -15.23
C SER A 48 12.11 -13.46 -15.41
N MET A 49 10.97 -12.79 -15.58
CA MET A 49 9.66 -13.43 -15.76
C MET A 49 9.43 -13.93 -17.20
N LYS A 50 10.38 -13.71 -18.11
CA LYS A 50 10.32 -14.21 -19.50
C LYS A 50 10.28 -15.75 -19.54
N PRO A 51 9.76 -16.37 -20.62
CA PRO A 51 9.65 -17.83 -20.74
C PRO A 51 10.97 -18.57 -20.49
N GLN A 52 12.09 -17.96 -20.89
CA GLN A 52 13.43 -18.44 -20.57
C GLN A 52 13.84 -17.84 -19.21
N MET A 53 13.38 -18.48 -18.13
CA MET A 53 13.56 -18.02 -16.75
C MET A 53 15.05 -18.01 -16.39
N ARG A 54 15.59 -16.81 -16.18
CA ARG A 54 16.98 -16.61 -15.73
C ARG A 54 16.96 -15.83 -14.44
N ALA A 55 17.76 -16.28 -13.47
CA ALA A 55 18.01 -15.59 -12.23
C ALA A 55 19.44 -15.05 -12.24
N TYR A 56 19.61 -13.78 -11.94
CA TYR A 56 20.92 -13.17 -11.75
C TYR A 56 21.16 -13.00 -10.25
N ARG A 57 22.27 -13.58 -9.76
CA ARG A 57 22.69 -13.44 -8.37
C ARG A 57 23.70 -12.31 -8.26
N PHE A 58 23.37 -11.32 -7.45
CA PHE A 58 24.21 -10.19 -7.09
C PHE A 58 24.78 -10.43 -5.70
N VAL A 59 26.11 -10.54 -5.63
CA VAL A 59 26.86 -10.76 -4.40
C VAL A 59 27.70 -9.52 -4.14
N GLY A 60 27.68 -9.02 -2.90
CA GLY A 60 28.54 -7.91 -2.53
C GLY A 60 28.34 -7.40 -1.12
N HIS A 61 27.11 -7.49 -0.58
CA HIS A 61 26.87 -7.18 0.83
C HIS A 61 27.64 -8.14 1.74
N LYS A 62 28.09 -7.63 2.88
CA LYS A 62 28.85 -8.42 3.86
C LYS A 62 27.97 -9.18 4.86
N ASP A 63 26.69 -8.86 4.88
CA ASP A 63 25.70 -9.37 5.83
C ASP A 63 24.31 -9.38 5.16
N ALA A 64 23.29 -9.87 5.85
CA ALA A 64 21.92 -10.04 5.38
C ALA A 64 21.38 -8.81 4.65
N VAL A 65 20.74 -9.04 3.49
CA VAL A 65 20.00 -8.00 2.77
C VAL A 65 18.60 -7.97 3.39
N LEU A 66 18.17 -6.81 3.89
CA LEU A 66 16.90 -6.67 4.61
C LEU A 66 15.79 -6.06 3.75
N CYS A 67 16.16 -5.26 2.75
CA CYS A 67 15.22 -4.61 1.86
C CYS A 67 15.77 -4.48 0.44
N VAL A 68 14.87 -4.56 -0.53
CA VAL A 68 15.16 -4.39 -1.95
C VAL A 68 14.06 -3.57 -2.59
N GLN A 69 14.43 -2.65 -3.48
CA GLN A 69 13.45 -1.92 -4.29
C GLN A 69 14.00 -1.55 -5.67
N PHE A 70 13.17 -1.65 -6.70
CA PHE A 70 13.43 -1.08 -8.02
C PHE A 70 13.22 0.43 -8.04
N SER A 71 14.03 1.13 -8.84
CA SER A 71 13.71 2.50 -9.23
C SER A 71 12.44 2.53 -10.08
N PRO A 72 11.66 3.63 -10.06
CA PRO A 72 10.47 3.76 -10.90
C PRO A 72 10.75 3.56 -12.40
N SER A 73 11.96 3.94 -12.84
CA SER A 73 12.43 3.73 -14.22
C SER A 73 12.82 2.28 -14.54
N GLY A 74 13.04 1.44 -13.53
CA GLY A 74 13.50 0.06 -13.65
C GLY A 74 14.99 -0.10 -14.01
N HIS A 75 15.76 0.98 -14.06
CA HIS A 75 17.19 0.95 -14.42
C HIS A 75 18.12 0.71 -13.24
N LEU A 76 17.63 0.87 -12.01
CA LEU A 76 18.40 0.66 -10.79
C LEU A 76 17.60 -0.21 -9.81
N VAL A 77 18.33 -0.95 -8.99
CA VAL A 77 17.81 -1.66 -7.81
C VAL A 77 18.58 -1.19 -6.61
N ALA A 78 17.89 -0.71 -5.58
CA ALA A 78 18.48 -0.39 -4.29
C ALA A 78 18.37 -1.59 -3.35
N SER A 79 19.41 -1.86 -2.58
CA SER A 79 19.38 -2.83 -1.49
C SER A 79 19.96 -2.24 -0.21
N GLY A 80 19.27 -2.44 0.91
CA GLY A 80 19.74 -2.12 2.24
C GLY A 80 20.09 -3.38 3.01
N SER A 81 21.19 -3.33 3.78
CA SER A 81 21.72 -4.49 4.48
C SER A 81 22.05 -4.19 5.94
N ARG A 82 22.15 -5.27 6.70
CA ARG A 82 22.69 -5.29 8.06
C ARG A 82 24.15 -4.82 8.13
N ASP A 83 24.88 -4.85 7.00
CA ASP A 83 26.25 -4.34 6.87
C ASP A 83 26.37 -2.80 6.92
N LYS A 84 25.25 -2.10 7.17
CA LYS A 84 25.14 -0.64 7.31
C LYS A 84 25.30 0.13 6.00
N THR A 85 25.39 -0.57 4.88
CA THR A 85 25.52 0.01 3.55
C THR A 85 24.22 -0.10 2.77
N VAL A 86 24.05 0.84 1.85
CA VAL A 86 23.07 0.74 0.77
C VAL A 86 23.84 0.61 -0.53
N ARG A 87 23.36 -0.28 -1.39
CA ARG A 87 23.95 -0.52 -2.71
C ARG A 87 22.93 -0.24 -3.79
N LEU A 88 23.39 0.39 -4.88
CA LEU A 88 22.60 0.51 -6.11
C LEU A 88 23.22 -0.39 -7.17
N TRP A 89 22.38 -1.26 -7.71
CA TRP A 89 22.72 -2.22 -8.74
C TRP A 89 22.10 -1.77 -10.05
N SER A 90 22.85 -1.88 -11.14
CA SER A 90 22.22 -1.92 -12.47
C SER A 90 21.72 -3.35 -12.68
N PRO A 91 20.45 -3.58 -13.09
CA PRO A 91 19.90 -4.91 -13.35
C PRO A 91 20.43 -5.52 -14.66
N SER A 92 21.70 -5.24 -15.01
CA SER A 92 22.43 -5.75 -16.16
C SER A 92 23.59 -6.64 -15.70
N PHE A 93 24.03 -7.57 -16.56
CA PHE A 93 24.95 -8.68 -16.22
C PHE A 93 26.32 -8.25 -15.64
N LYS A 94 26.74 -6.99 -15.77
CA LYS A 94 28.08 -6.51 -15.43
C LYS A 94 28.12 -5.25 -14.54
N GLY A 95 27.00 -4.81 -14.00
CA GLY A 95 26.98 -3.58 -13.20
C GLY A 95 27.69 -3.78 -11.85
N GLU A 96 28.85 -3.14 -11.66
CA GLU A 96 29.43 -3.00 -10.33
C GLU A 96 28.45 -2.22 -9.43
N PRO A 97 28.17 -2.69 -8.21
CA PRO A 97 27.32 -1.94 -7.29
C PRO A 97 28.01 -0.65 -6.88
N THR A 98 27.26 0.44 -6.94
CA THR A 98 27.69 1.65 -6.23
C THR A 98 27.31 1.49 -4.77
N VAL A 99 28.29 1.67 -3.88
CA VAL A 99 28.14 1.42 -2.44
C VAL A 99 28.25 2.75 -1.71
N PHE A 100 27.30 3.03 -0.83
CA PHE A 100 27.42 4.15 0.11
C PHE A 100 27.13 3.70 1.53
N LYS A 101 27.98 4.16 2.46
CA LYS A 101 27.79 3.99 3.90
C LYS A 101 26.69 4.94 4.35
N ALA A 102 25.46 4.46 4.36
CA ALA A 102 24.31 5.30 4.62
C ALA A 102 24.17 5.62 6.13
N HIS A 103 24.39 4.63 6.98
CA HIS A 103 24.04 4.69 8.40
C HIS A 103 25.14 4.12 9.30
N THR A 104 25.05 4.37 10.61
CA THR A 104 25.98 3.83 11.62
C THR A 104 25.56 2.44 12.13
N ALA A 105 24.30 2.07 11.86
CA ALA A 105 23.68 0.79 12.19
C ALA A 105 22.97 0.19 10.95
N THR A 106 22.21 -0.88 11.17
CA THR A 106 21.63 -1.71 10.11
C THR A 106 20.59 -0.95 9.31
N VAL A 107 20.62 -1.06 7.98
CA VAL A 107 19.62 -0.42 7.12
C VAL A 107 18.47 -1.39 6.88
N ARG A 108 17.27 -1.03 7.36
CA ARG A 108 16.08 -1.90 7.32
C ARG A 108 15.18 -1.66 6.13
N SER A 109 15.12 -0.43 5.63
CA SER A 109 14.25 -0.07 4.51
C SER A 109 14.94 0.92 3.58
N VAL A 110 14.68 0.75 2.29
CA VAL A 110 15.04 1.68 1.22
C VAL A 110 13.79 1.97 0.40
N HIS A 111 13.56 3.24 0.05
CA HIS A 111 12.45 3.61 -0.82
C HIS A 111 12.83 4.74 -1.80
N PHE A 112 12.62 4.55 -3.09
CA PHE A 112 12.76 5.58 -4.12
C PHE A 112 11.58 6.54 -4.09
N SER A 113 11.83 7.80 -4.41
CA SER A 113 10.75 8.75 -4.75
C SER A 113 10.16 8.41 -6.12
N SER A 114 8.93 8.86 -6.39
CA SER A 114 8.22 8.62 -7.65
C SER A 114 8.96 9.17 -8.87
N ASP A 115 9.71 10.27 -8.71
CA ASP A 115 10.60 10.84 -9.73
C ASP A 115 11.90 10.04 -9.95
N GLY A 116 12.22 9.07 -9.08
CA GLY A 116 13.46 8.29 -9.09
C GLY A 116 14.73 9.08 -8.77
N GLN A 117 14.64 10.36 -8.39
CA GLN A 117 15.80 11.22 -8.13
C GLN A 117 16.28 11.14 -6.67
N SER A 118 15.37 10.83 -5.75
CA SER A 118 15.64 10.75 -4.31
C SER A 118 15.49 9.31 -3.80
N LEU A 119 16.21 8.98 -2.74
CA LEU A 119 16.11 7.72 -2.02
C LEU A 119 16.00 8.01 -0.52
N VAL A 120 15.05 7.38 0.16
CA VAL A 120 14.93 7.42 1.61
C VAL A 120 15.40 6.10 2.20
N THR A 121 16.13 6.17 3.31
CA THR A 121 16.70 5.00 4.00
C THR A 121 16.34 5.07 5.49
N ALA A 122 15.92 3.95 6.07
CA ALA A 122 15.61 3.82 7.50
C ALA A 122 16.54 2.82 8.19
N SER A 123 16.88 3.09 9.44
CA SER A 123 17.94 2.38 10.15
C SER A 123 17.73 2.25 11.66
N ASP A 124 18.47 1.31 12.23
CA ASP A 124 18.58 1.08 13.68
C ASP A 124 19.38 2.19 14.40
N ASP A 125 19.97 3.12 13.64
CA ASP A 125 20.57 4.33 14.22
C ASP A 125 19.51 5.38 14.60
N LYS A 126 18.23 5.01 14.52
CA LYS A 126 17.06 5.83 14.89
C LYS A 126 16.81 7.00 13.94
N THR A 127 17.48 7.02 12.79
CA THR A 127 17.36 8.09 11.80
C THR A 127 16.77 7.59 10.49
N VAL A 128 16.06 8.50 9.84
CA VAL A 128 15.70 8.38 8.42
C VAL A 128 16.57 9.34 7.64
N LYS A 129 17.26 8.86 6.59
CA LYS A 129 18.15 9.70 5.76
C LYS A 129 17.62 9.76 4.35
N VAL A 130 17.78 10.93 3.72
CA VAL A 130 17.40 11.17 2.32
C VAL A 130 18.65 11.44 1.49
N TRP A 131 18.70 10.83 0.31
CA TRP A 131 19.83 10.82 -0.60
C TRP A 131 19.41 11.22 -2.00
N THR A 132 20.31 11.84 -2.75
CA THR A 132 20.15 11.99 -4.21
C THR A 132 20.74 10.79 -4.92
N VAL A 133 19.96 10.14 -5.78
CA VAL A 133 20.36 8.92 -6.51
C VAL A 133 21.47 9.19 -7.53
N HIS A 134 21.33 10.26 -8.34
CA HIS A 134 22.26 10.56 -9.43
C HIS A 134 23.66 10.93 -8.95
N ARG A 135 23.75 11.70 -7.86
CA ARG A 135 25.02 12.18 -7.29
C ARG A 135 25.51 11.32 -6.13
N GLN A 136 24.68 10.40 -5.63
CA GLN A 136 24.93 9.58 -4.44
C GLN A 136 25.31 10.43 -3.21
N LYS A 137 24.69 11.61 -3.11
CA LYS A 137 24.96 12.57 -2.03
C LYS A 137 23.89 12.50 -0.97
N PHE A 138 24.34 12.57 0.27
CA PHE A 138 23.48 12.81 1.43
C PHE A 138 22.84 14.20 1.31
N LEU A 139 21.52 14.28 1.56
CA LEU A 139 20.79 15.56 1.60
C LEU A 139 20.55 16.00 3.04
N PHE A 140 19.79 15.21 3.80
CA PHE A 140 19.46 15.50 5.19
C PHE A 140 19.01 14.24 5.94
N SER A 141 18.94 14.36 7.26
CA SER A 141 18.48 13.30 8.17
C SER A 141 17.33 13.80 9.05
N LEU A 142 16.38 12.93 9.31
CA LEU A 142 15.23 13.12 10.19
C LEU A 142 15.46 12.25 11.44
N SER A 143 15.59 12.88 12.61
CA SER A 143 16.12 12.23 13.82
C SER A 143 15.28 12.53 15.07
N GLN A 144 13.98 12.23 15.02
CA GLN A 144 13.05 12.41 16.15
C GLN A 144 12.53 11.08 16.71
N HIS A 145 12.81 9.96 16.05
CA HIS A 145 12.49 8.64 16.60
C HIS A 145 13.41 8.31 17.78
N ILE A 146 12.83 7.71 18.81
CA ILE A 146 13.56 7.40 20.06
C ILE A 146 14.19 6.00 19.97
N ASN A 147 13.68 5.16 19.08
CA ASN A 147 14.10 3.79 18.87
C ASN A 147 14.33 3.47 17.37
N TRP A 148 14.66 2.23 17.05
CA TRP A 148 14.98 1.77 15.70
C TRP A 148 13.87 2.08 14.70
N VAL A 149 14.25 2.56 13.51
CA VAL A 149 13.29 2.82 12.42
C VAL A 149 13.26 1.61 11.50
N ARG A 150 12.10 0.94 11.44
CA ARG A 150 11.88 -0.29 10.69
C ARG A 150 11.63 -0.02 9.21
N CYS A 151 10.79 0.95 8.91
CA CYS A 151 10.37 1.26 7.55
C CYS A 151 10.27 2.77 7.33
N ALA A 152 10.61 3.23 6.13
CA ALA A 152 10.31 4.59 5.69
C ALA A 152 9.98 4.60 4.20
N ARG A 153 8.96 5.38 3.82
CA ARG A 153 8.49 5.49 2.44
C ARG A 153 8.18 6.93 2.05
N PHE A 154 8.34 7.21 0.76
CA PHE A 154 7.88 8.47 0.17
C PHE A 154 6.40 8.39 -0.15
N SER A 155 5.71 9.52 -0.06
CA SER A 155 4.39 9.67 -0.63
C SER A 155 4.43 9.59 -2.16
N PRO A 156 3.31 9.27 -2.83
CA PRO A 156 3.24 9.23 -4.30
C PRO A 156 3.63 10.55 -4.97
N ASP A 157 3.32 11.69 -4.33
CA ASP A 157 3.69 13.04 -4.79
C ASP A 157 5.15 13.44 -4.45
N GLY A 158 5.86 12.61 -3.66
CA GLY A 158 7.25 12.83 -3.24
C GLY A 158 7.46 13.98 -2.25
N ARG A 159 6.40 14.60 -1.73
CA ARG A 159 6.47 15.73 -0.78
C ARG A 159 6.60 15.27 0.66
N LEU A 160 5.96 14.16 1.00
CA LEU A 160 5.92 13.62 2.35
C LEU A 160 6.77 12.36 2.47
N ILE A 161 7.21 12.10 3.69
CA ILE A 161 7.86 10.85 4.08
C ILE A 161 7.10 10.32 5.30
N VAL A 162 6.82 9.03 5.31
CA VAL A 162 6.29 8.35 6.49
C VAL A 162 7.34 7.37 7.01
N SER A 163 7.46 7.25 8.32
CA SER A 163 8.36 6.31 8.97
C SER A 163 7.69 5.57 10.12
N ALA A 164 8.04 4.29 10.24
CA ALA A 164 7.57 3.37 11.27
C ALA A 164 8.73 2.91 12.16
N SER A 165 8.51 2.86 13.47
CA SER A 165 9.57 2.61 14.44
C SER A 165 9.15 1.68 15.59
N ASP A 166 10.17 1.11 16.25
CA ASP A 166 10.07 0.38 17.51
C ASP A 166 9.70 1.27 18.70
N ASP A 167 9.63 2.59 18.52
CA ASP A 167 9.05 3.50 19.52
C ASP A 167 7.51 3.46 19.55
N LYS A 168 6.91 2.56 18.77
CA LYS A 168 5.46 2.36 18.61
C LYS A 168 4.76 3.53 17.90
N THR A 169 5.52 4.41 17.26
CA THR A 169 4.98 5.55 16.54
C THR A 169 5.17 5.42 15.03
N VAL A 170 4.21 5.98 14.31
CA VAL A 170 4.35 6.30 12.89
C VAL A 170 4.47 7.81 12.79
N LYS A 171 5.56 8.30 12.18
CA LYS A 171 5.79 9.74 12.01
C LYS A 171 5.64 10.13 10.55
N LEU A 172 4.98 11.26 10.34
CA LEU A 172 4.84 11.91 9.05
C LEU A 172 5.74 13.14 9.00
N TRP A 173 6.50 13.28 7.92
CA TRP A 173 7.50 14.30 7.74
C TRP A 173 7.26 15.05 6.44
N ASP A 174 7.48 16.36 6.46
CA ASP A 174 7.58 17.14 5.23
C ASP A 174 9.03 17.15 4.75
N LYS A 175 9.23 16.77 3.49
CA LYS A 175 10.55 16.78 2.83
C LYS A 175 11.10 18.20 2.73
N THR A 176 10.25 19.21 2.60
CA THR A 176 10.65 20.61 2.35
C THR A 176 11.07 21.31 3.64
N SER A 177 10.21 21.29 4.67
CA SER A 177 10.55 21.85 5.98
C SER A 177 11.59 21.01 6.72
N ARG A 178 11.60 19.68 6.47
CA ARG A 178 12.41 18.66 7.19
C ARG A 178 11.97 18.49 8.64
N GLU A 179 10.71 18.81 8.93
CA GLU A 179 10.11 18.68 10.25
C GLU A 179 9.07 17.56 10.30
N CYS A 180 8.85 17.02 11.50
CA CYS A 180 7.78 16.07 11.75
C CYS A 180 6.46 16.82 11.84
N ILE A 181 5.56 16.59 10.88
CA ILE A 181 4.22 17.17 10.84
C ILE A 181 3.35 16.54 11.93
N HIS A 182 3.38 15.21 12.02
CA HIS A 182 2.50 14.47 12.93
C HIS A 182 3.12 13.15 13.39
N SER A 183 2.71 12.69 14.57
CA SER A 183 3.16 11.45 15.19
C SER A 183 1.95 10.65 15.65
N PHE A 184 1.66 9.56 14.96
CA PHE A 184 0.59 8.63 15.31
C PHE A 184 1.10 7.66 16.39
N CYS A 185 0.50 7.72 17.59
CA CYS A 185 0.93 6.97 18.77
C CYS A 185 -0.09 5.89 19.20
N GLU A 186 -0.97 5.49 18.30
CA GLU A 186 -2.09 4.60 18.63
C GLU A 186 -1.72 3.11 18.64
N HIS A 187 -0.54 2.74 18.14
CA HIS A 187 -0.11 1.33 18.13
C HIS A 187 0.32 0.86 19.52
N GLY A 188 -0.13 -0.33 19.93
CA GLY A 188 0.24 -0.92 21.22
C GLY A 188 1.62 -1.58 21.19
N GLY A 189 2.08 -1.95 20.00
CA GLY A 189 3.33 -2.66 19.73
C GLY A 189 4.27 -1.90 18.78
N PHE A 190 5.37 -2.56 18.40
CA PHE A 190 6.32 -2.00 17.43
C PHE A 190 5.71 -1.98 16.05
N VAL A 191 6.00 -0.93 15.28
CA VAL A 191 5.49 -0.81 13.92
C VAL A 191 6.56 -1.31 12.95
N ASN A 192 6.27 -2.41 12.25
CA ASN A 192 7.24 -3.06 11.37
C ASN A 192 7.25 -2.46 9.97
N HIS A 193 6.07 -2.12 9.44
CA HIS A 193 5.95 -1.66 8.07
C HIS A 193 4.90 -0.56 7.96
N VAL A 194 5.12 0.33 6.99
CA VAL A 194 4.21 1.41 6.65
C VAL A 194 4.22 1.63 5.15
N ASP A 195 3.07 2.00 4.59
CA ASP A 195 2.93 2.31 3.18
C ASP A 195 1.92 3.43 2.95
N PHE A 196 2.07 4.13 1.84
CA PHE A 196 1.11 5.13 1.40
C PHE A 196 0.08 4.50 0.48
N HIS A 197 -1.17 4.92 0.64
CA HIS A 197 -2.18 4.66 -0.37
C HIS A 197 -1.79 5.32 -1.70
N PRO A 198 -2.04 4.71 -2.88
CA PRO A 198 -1.66 5.27 -4.17
C PRO A 198 -2.19 6.68 -4.45
N SER A 199 -3.35 7.04 -3.90
CA SER A 199 -3.90 8.41 -3.99
C SER A 199 -3.16 9.44 -3.13
N GLY A 200 -2.32 9.02 -2.19
CA GLY A 200 -1.59 9.89 -1.28
C GLY A 200 -2.43 10.47 -0.12
N ASN A 201 -3.68 10.05 0.05
CA ASN A 201 -4.56 10.57 1.11
C ASN A 201 -4.51 9.78 2.42
N CYS A 202 -4.12 8.51 2.36
CA CYS A 202 -4.10 7.62 3.51
C CYS A 202 -2.74 6.92 3.67
N ILE A 203 -2.45 6.51 4.90
CA ILE A 203 -1.33 5.62 5.23
C ILE A 203 -1.85 4.37 5.93
N ALA A 204 -1.22 3.23 5.69
CA ALA A 204 -1.44 2.02 6.48
C ALA A 204 -0.16 1.61 7.18
N ALA A 205 -0.28 1.13 8.42
CA ALA A 205 0.83 0.53 9.14
C ALA A 205 0.42 -0.78 9.81
N GLY A 206 1.38 -1.69 9.91
CA GLY A 206 1.24 -3.00 10.52
C GLY A 206 2.32 -3.20 11.58
N GLY A 207 1.91 -3.78 12.70
CA GLY A 207 2.79 -3.91 13.87
C GLY A 207 2.79 -5.27 14.54
N THR A 208 3.53 -5.33 15.64
CA THR A 208 3.60 -6.50 16.53
C THR A 208 2.38 -6.70 17.39
N ASP A 209 1.46 -5.72 17.41
CA ASP A 209 0.17 -5.83 18.07
C ASP A 209 -0.85 -6.67 17.27
N SER A 210 -0.41 -7.32 16.17
CA SER A 210 -1.26 -8.08 15.24
C SER A 210 -2.34 -7.25 14.52
N THR A 211 -2.24 -5.92 14.63
CA THR A 211 -3.20 -4.99 14.03
C THR A 211 -2.63 -4.33 12.78
N VAL A 212 -3.54 -3.98 11.88
CA VAL A 212 -3.28 -3.09 10.76
C VAL A 212 -4.17 -1.88 10.91
N LYS A 213 -3.55 -0.71 10.94
CA LYS A 213 -4.23 0.57 11.14
C LYS A 213 -4.08 1.43 9.90
N VAL A 214 -5.15 2.13 9.54
CA VAL A 214 -5.19 3.04 8.39
C VAL A 214 -5.59 4.42 8.87
N TRP A 215 -4.80 5.44 8.53
CA TRP A 215 -5.06 6.83 8.90
C TRP A 215 -5.26 7.71 7.68
N ASP A 216 -6.08 8.74 7.83
CA ASP A 216 -6.16 9.88 6.89
C ASP A 216 -5.04 10.87 7.23
N ILE A 217 -4.26 11.24 6.23
CA ILE A 217 -3.13 12.19 6.36
C ILE A 217 -3.64 13.62 6.58
N ARG A 218 -4.75 14.01 5.96
CA ARG A 218 -5.27 15.39 6.04
C ARG A 218 -5.94 15.65 7.38
N MET A 219 -6.70 14.66 7.86
CA MET A 219 -7.41 14.76 9.13
C MET A 219 -6.58 14.28 10.33
N ASN A 220 -5.46 13.61 10.09
CA ASN A 220 -4.64 12.96 11.12
C ASN A 220 -5.45 12.06 12.07
N ARG A 221 -6.42 11.32 11.51
CA ARG A 221 -7.33 10.46 12.28
C ARG A 221 -7.27 9.05 11.78
N LEU A 222 -7.37 8.09 12.72
CA LEU A 222 -7.59 6.69 12.40
C LEU A 222 -8.92 6.53 11.66
N LEU A 223 -8.85 5.96 10.45
CA LEU A 223 -10.02 5.60 9.65
C LEU A 223 -10.47 4.19 9.98
N GLN A 224 -9.53 3.25 9.96
CA GLN A 224 -9.83 1.83 10.07
C GLN A 224 -8.83 1.11 10.97
N HIS A 225 -9.33 0.12 11.71
CA HIS A 225 -8.58 -0.73 12.61
C HIS A 225 -8.93 -2.19 12.33
N TYR A 226 -7.96 -2.94 11.82
CA TYR A 226 -8.13 -4.34 11.45
C TYR A 226 -7.32 -5.24 12.36
N GLN A 227 -7.99 -6.14 13.07
CA GLN A 227 -7.36 -7.20 13.86
C GLN A 227 -7.55 -8.54 13.15
N VAL A 228 -6.77 -8.74 12.09
CA VAL A 228 -7.00 -9.85 11.14
C VAL A 228 -6.06 -11.03 11.39
N HIS A 229 -4.87 -10.77 11.89
CA HIS A 229 -3.84 -11.78 12.10
C HIS A 229 -3.81 -12.26 13.55
N SER A 230 -3.35 -13.50 13.75
CA SER A 230 -3.13 -14.04 15.10
C SER A 230 -1.74 -13.70 15.64
N SER A 231 -0.85 -13.19 14.78
CA SER A 231 0.54 -12.86 15.10
C SER A 231 0.97 -11.54 14.48
N VAL A 232 2.26 -11.22 14.62
CA VAL A 232 2.90 -9.99 14.15
C VAL A 232 2.69 -9.79 12.65
N VAL A 233 2.34 -8.58 12.25
CA VAL A 233 2.31 -8.18 10.83
C VAL A 233 3.72 -7.70 10.45
N ASN A 234 4.33 -8.38 9.49
CA ASN A 234 5.71 -8.12 9.07
C ASN A 234 5.77 -7.11 7.93
N SER A 235 4.83 -7.18 6.99
CA SER A 235 4.82 -6.32 5.80
C SER A 235 3.42 -6.11 5.26
N LEU A 236 3.25 -5.04 4.50
CA LEU A 236 2.01 -4.66 3.85
C LEU A 236 2.30 -3.97 2.52
N SER A 237 1.34 -4.08 1.60
CA SER A 237 1.39 -3.42 0.29
C SER A 237 -0.01 -3.06 -0.17
N PHE A 238 -0.21 -1.82 -0.59
CA PHE A 238 -1.44 -1.42 -1.27
C PHE A 238 -1.47 -1.94 -2.70
N HIS A 239 -2.65 -2.28 -3.18
CA HIS A 239 -2.90 -2.49 -4.59
C HIS A 239 -2.88 -1.14 -5.33
N PRO A 240 -2.37 -1.04 -6.57
CA PRO A 240 -2.31 0.21 -7.32
C PRO A 240 -3.65 0.91 -7.54
N SER A 241 -4.77 0.18 -7.57
CA SER A 241 -6.12 0.77 -7.62
C SER A 241 -6.52 1.48 -6.33
N GLY A 242 -5.88 1.15 -5.21
CA GLY A 242 -6.17 1.70 -3.89
C GLY A 242 -7.27 0.97 -3.11
N ASN A 243 -8.03 0.07 -3.73
CA ASN A 243 -9.17 -0.57 -3.04
C ASN A 243 -8.75 -1.72 -2.12
N TYR A 244 -7.57 -2.30 -2.34
CA TYR A 244 -7.15 -3.51 -1.65
C TYR A 244 -5.82 -3.33 -0.92
N LEU A 245 -5.68 -4.03 0.20
CA LEU A 245 -4.46 -4.09 0.99
C LEU A 245 -4.09 -5.55 1.23
N VAL A 246 -2.83 -5.91 0.98
CA VAL A 246 -2.31 -7.24 1.33
C VAL A 246 -1.36 -7.13 2.50
N THR A 247 -1.51 -8.05 3.44
CA THR A 247 -0.76 -8.11 4.69
C THR A 247 -0.09 -9.46 4.84
N ALA A 248 1.18 -9.46 5.26
CA ALA A 248 1.96 -10.67 5.55
C ALA A 248 2.26 -10.76 7.03
N SER A 249 2.05 -11.94 7.62
CA SER A 249 2.21 -12.15 9.04
C SER A 249 3.09 -13.36 9.39
N ASN A 250 3.60 -13.33 10.62
CA ASN A 250 4.32 -14.43 11.23
C ASN A 250 3.41 -15.65 11.53
N ASP A 251 2.10 -15.53 11.34
CA ASP A 251 1.13 -16.64 11.42
C ASP A 251 1.13 -17.54 10.18
N SER A 252 2.10 -17.39 9.27
CA SER A 252 2.24 -18.08 7.97
C SER A 252 1.18 -17.77 6.93
N THR A 253 0.26 -16.83 7.22
CA THR A 253 -0.80 -16.43 6.31
C THR A 253 -0.53 -15.09 5.64
N LEU A 254 -1.06 -14.95 4.44
CA LEU A 254 -1.25 -13.65 3.79
C LEU A 254 -2.75 -13.34 3.78
N LYS A 255 -3.12 -12.10 4.03
CA LYS A 255 -4.52 -11.69 4.02
C LYS A 255 -4.74 -10.53 3.08
N ILE A 256 -5.85 -10.57 2.35
CA ILE A 256 -6.27 -9.51 1.42
C ILE A 256 -7.51 -8.84 2.02
N LEU A 257 -7.41 -7.53 2.24
CA LEU A 257 -8.45 -6.70 2.82
C LEU A 257 -9.04 -5.79 1.74
N ASP A 258 -10.37 -5.68 1.74
CA ASP A 258 -11.08 -4.61 1.05
C ASP A 258 -11.10 -3.36 1.92
N LEU A 259 -10.58 -2.25 1.41
CA LEU A 259 -10.54 -0.96 2.10
C LEU A 259 -11.83 -0.16 1.95
N LEU A 260 -12.65 -0.44 0.93
CA LEU A 260 -13.94 0.23 0.72
C LEU A 260 -14.97 -0.30 1.71
N GLU A 261 -15.05 -1.62 1.83
CA GLU A 261 -16.01 -2.29 2.71
C GLU A 261 -15.45 -2.55 4.11
N GLY A 262 -14.13 -2.49 4.28
CA GLY A 262 -13.46 -2.74 5.54
C GLY A 262 -13.53 -4.20 6.00
N ARG A 263 -13.57 -5.14 5.06
CA ARG A 263 -13.66 -6.58 5.36
C ARG A 263 -12.48 -7.38 4.83
N LEU A 264 -12.23 -8.51 5.48
CA LEU A 264 -11.32 -9.54 4.98
C LEU A 264 -11.96 -10.23 3.77
N LEU A 265 -11.29 -10.19 2.63
CA LEU A 265 -11.72 -10.89 1.42
C LEU A 265 -11.16 -12.31 1.38
N TYR A 266 -9.83 -12.43 1.50
CA TYR A 266 -9.14 -13.71 1.34
C TYR A 266 -8.10 -13.94 2.44
N THR A 267 -7.99 -15.20 2.88
CA THR A 267 -6.86 -15.69 3.67
C THR A 267 -6.12 -16.76 2.88
N LEU A 268 -4.86 -16.47 2.54
CA LEU A 268 -4.01 -17.32 1.73
C LEU A 268 -3.02 -18.07 2.63
N HIS A 269 -3.05 -19.40 2.55
CA HIS A 269 -2.14 -20.35 3.21
C HIS A 269 -1.15 -21.01 2.22
N GLY A 270 0.10 -20.55 2.15
CA GLY A 270 1.09 -21.20 1.27
C GLY A 270 2.50 -21.28 1.82
N HIS A 271 2.79 -20.50 2.86
CA HIS A 271 4.05 -20.58 3.58
C HIS A 271 3.93 -21.62 4.69
N GLN A 272 4.99 -22.41 4.88
CA GLN A 272 5.07 -23.37 5.99
C GLN A 272 5.65 -22.70 7.24
N GLY A 273 6.39 -21.62 7.06
CA GLY A 273 6.89 -20.75 8.11
C GLY A 273 6.32 -19.33 8.01
N PRO A 274 6.88 -18.41 8.82
CA PRO A 274 6.55 -16.99 8.80
C PRO A 274 6.63 -16.35 7.40
N ALA A 275 5.58 -15.61 7.02
CA ALA A 275 5.62 -14.71 5.87
C ALA A 275 6.27 -13.39 6.29
N THR A 276 7.41 -13.07 5.69
CA THR A 276 8.28 -11.95 6.07
C THR A 276 7.98 -10.68 5.27
N CYS A 277 7.61 -10.81 3.99
CA CYS A 277 7.34 -9.66 3.15
C CYS A 277 6.25 -9.93 2.12
N VAL A 278 5.65 -8.85 1.61
CA VAL A 278 4.71 -8.92 0.50
C VAL A 278 4.77 -7.64 -0.33
N ALA A 279 4.59 -7.75 -1.64
CA ALA A 279 4.53 -6.62 -2.54
C ALA A 279 3.54 -6.89 -3.68
N PHE A 280 2.76 -5.89 -4.05
CA PHE A 280 2.02 -5.90 -5.31
C PHE A 280 2.91 -5.49 -6.48
N SER A 281 2.59 -6.02 -7.66
CA SER A 281 3.06 -5.49 -8.93
C SER A 281 2.51 -4.08 -9.13
N ARG A 282 3.26 -3.26 -9.84
CA ARG A 282 2.88 -1.87 -10.17
C ARG A 282 1.61 -1.79 -11.00
N ASP A 283 1.28 -2.85 -11.74
CA ASP A 283 0.05 -2.95 -12.53
C ASP A 283 -1.11 -3.60 -11.76
N GLY A 284 -0.86 -4.14 -10.57
CA GLY A 284 -1.88 -4.78 -9.72
C GLY A 284 -2.23 -6.22 -10.09
N GLU A 285 -1.85 -6.68 -11.28
CA GLU A 285 -2.14 -8.05 -11.76
C GLU A 285 -1.51 -9.17 -10.93
N PHE A 286 -0.40 -8.89 -10.24
CA PHE A 286 0.36 -9.88 -9.48
C PHE A 286 0.73 -9.34 -8.11
N PHE A 287 1.00 -10.23 -7.16
CA PHE A 287 1.70 -9.91 -5.92
C PHE A 287 2.84 -10.93 -5.69
N ALA A 288 3.67 -10.75 -4.68
CA ALA A 288 4.81 -11.60 -4.34
C ALA A 288 5.00 -11.61 -2.82
N SER A 289 5.33 -12.73 -2.19
CA SER A 289 5.52 -12.83 -0.72
C SER A 289 6.72 -13.61 -0.16
N GLY A 290 7.68 -12.95 0.48
CA GLY A 290 8.80 -13.62 1.16
C GLY A 290 8.40 -14.42 2.40
N GLY A 291 9.15 -15.48 2.71
CA GLY A 291 9.02 -16.24 3.94
C GLY A 291 10.31 -16.98 4.33
N SER A 292 10.32 -17.53 5.55
CA SER A 292 11.45 -18.27 6.13
C SER A 292 11.26 -19.79 6.08
N ASP A 293 10.82 -20.31 4.94
CA ASP A 293 10.55 -21.74 4.77
C ASP A 293 11.87 -22.55 4.71
N GLU A 294 12.28 -23.13 5.85
CA GLU A 294 13.34 -24.14 5.93
C GLU A 294 12.76 -25.52 5.61
N GLN A 295 13.20 -26.15 4.50
CA GLN A 295 13.63 -27.57 4.47
C GLN A 295 14.04 -28.04 3.07
N VAL A 296 14.88 -29.08 3.11
CA VAL A 296 15.36 -29.97 2.04
C VAL A 296 14.51 -31.25 2.07
N SER A 297 14.47 -31.95 0.92
CA SER A 297 14.17 -33.38 0.70
C SER A 297 12.73 -33.88 0.50
N ASP A 298 12.67 -34.81 -0.47
CA ASP A 298 11.60 -35.73 -0.85
C ASP A 298 10.84 -36.32 0.33
N SER A 299 9.51 -36.27 0.31
CA SER A 299 8.64 -37.40 0.62
C SER A 299 7.17 -37.00 0.46
N PHE A 300 6.46 -37.83 -0.29
CA PHE A 300 5.02 -37.98 -0.42
C PHE A 300 4.19 -37.36 0.72
N LEU A 301 3.21 -36.53 0.37
CA LEU A 301 1.86 -36.60 0.95
C LEU A 301 0.85 -35.77 0.15
N SER A 302 -0.16 -36.50 -0.33
CA SER A 302 -1.54 -36.11 -0.65
C SER A 302 -1.80 -34.80 -1.39
N TYR A 303 -2.04 -34.97 -2.69
CA TYR A 303 -2.97 -34.21 -3.50
C TYR A 303 -4.18 -33.69 -2.70
N ASN A 304 -4.30 -32.37 -2.59
CA ASN A 304 -5.57 -31.70 -2.34
C ASN A 304 -5.62 -30.55 -3.36
N PRO A 305 -6.47 -30.64 -4.40
CA PRO A 305 -6.75 -29.49 -5.25
C PRO A 305 -7.54 -28.48 -4.42
N ASP A 306 -7.60 -27.22 -4.83
CA ASP A 306 -8.40 -26.17 -4.18
C ASP A 306 -7.67 -25.42 -3.06
N SER A 307 -6.51 -24.86 -3.40
CA SER A 307 -6.10 -23.55 -2.90
C SER A 307 -4.99 -23.00 -3.80
N HIS A 308 -4.99 -21.68 -3.93
CA HIS A 308 -4.60 -21.00 -5.14
C HIS A 308 -3.65 -19.90 -4.64
N ILE A 309 -2.38 -20.30 -4.53
CA ILE A 309 -1.33 -19.62 -3.76
C ILE A 309 0.01 -20.03 -4.32
N ILE A 310 0.72 -19.03 -4.74
CA ILE A 310 1.97 -19.17 -5.42
C ILE A 310 3.06 -19.29 -4.36
N SER A 311 4.29 -19.67 -4.65
CA SER A 311 5.30 -19.70 -3.58
C SER A 311 6.66 -19.80 -4.21
N LEU A 312 7.47 -18.75 -4.25
CA LEU A 312 8.91 -18.96 -4.28
C LEU A 312 9.22 -19.60 -2.93
N LYS A 313 10.38 -20.23 -2.77
CA LYS A 313 11.01 -20.04 -1.46
C LYS A 313 11.01 -18.53 -1.24
N GLY A 314 10.06 -18.04 -0.44
CA GLY A 314 9.61 -16.66 -0.31
C GLY A 314 9.07 -15.85 -1.52
N ALA A 315 8.07 -16.30 -2.32
CA ALA A 315 7.15 -15.37 -3.03
C ALA A 315 5.98 -15.96 -3.83
N THR A 316 4.78 -15.64 -3.37
CA THR A 316 3.54 -16.03 -3.99
C THR A 316 3.06 -15.03 -5.07
N PHE A 317 3.11 -15.33 -6.41
CA PHE A 317 2.53 -14.66 -7.63
C PHE A 317 1.41 -15.31 -8.52
N CYS A 318 0.19 -14.75 -8.58
CA CYS A 318 -0.93 -15.00 -9.54
C CYS A 318 -2.17 -14.28 -8.98
N PHE A 319 -3.17 -13.83 -9.73
CA PHE A 319 -3.42 -13.57 -11.17
C PHE A 319 -4.57 -12.52 -11.16
N PRO A 320 -5.05 -11.99 -12.29
CA PRO A 320 -5.53 -10.61 -12.37
C PRO A 320 -6.69 -10.36 -11.41
N LEU A 321 -6.54 -9.38 -10.53
CA LEU A 321 -7.68 -8.77 -9.89
C LEU A 321 -8.34 -7.84 -10.93
N LEU A 322 -9.23 -8.42 -11.75
CA LEU A 322 -10.03 -7.76 -12.79
C LEU A 322 -9.24 -6.96 -13.83
N VAL A 323 -9.02 -7.58 -15.00
CA VAL A 323 -9.40 -6.89 -16.23
C VAL A 323 -10.93 -6.83 -16.16
N VAL A 324 -11.51 -5.64 -15.96
CA VAL A 324 -12.88 -5.39 -16.42
C VAL A 324 -12.78 -5.42 -17.94
N GLU A 325 -12.70 -6.61 -18.53
CA GLU A 325 -13.13 -6.78 -19.90
C GLU A 325 -14.62 -7.07 -19.76
N SER A 326 -15.36 -6.03 -20.08
CA SER A 326 -16.79 -6.00 -20.19
C SER A 326 -17.31 -7.15 -21.06
N LYS A 327 -17.58 -8.28 -20.44
CA LYS A 327 -18.50 -9.29 -20.97
C LYS A 327 -19.58 -9.56 -19.95
N ASN A 328 -20.30 -8.48 -19.62
CA ASN A 328 -21.73 -8.47 -19.31
C ASN A 328 -22.32 -7.04 -19.38
N GLN A 329 -21.80 -6.21 -20.29
CA GLN A 329 -22.18 -4.80 -20.37
C GLN A 329 -23.64 -4.56 -20.79
N GLN A 330 -24.35 -5.51 -21.40
CA GLN A 330 -25.70 -5.22 -21.90
C GLN A 330 -26.82 -5.35 -20.85
N GLU A 331 -26.71 -6.23 -19.85
CA GLU A 331 -27.78 -6.38 -18.84
C GLU A 331 -27.58 -5.46 -17.63
N GLU A 332 -26.34 -5.31 -17.13
CA GLU A 332 -26.05 -4.46 -15.97
C GLU A 332 -26.09 -2.96 -16.31
N GLU A 333 -25.59 -2.51 -17.47
CA GLU A 333 -25.72 -1.10 -17.89
C GLU A 333 -27.19 -0.69 -18.07
N SER A 334 -28.06 -1.60 -18.51
CA SER A 334 -29.49 -1.31 -18.64
C SER A 334 -30.14 -1.09 -17.28
N SER A 335 -29.81 -1.92 -16.29
CA SER A 335 -30.34 -1.79 -14.94
C SER A 335 -29.81 -0.53 -14.24
N LEU A 336 -28.52 -0.23 -14.43
CA LEU A 336 -27.88 0.93 -13.83
C LEU A 336 -28.39 2.23 -14.47
N ALA A 337 -28.53 2.26 -15.80
CA ALA A 337 -29.11 3.39 -16.54
C ALA A 337 -30.56 3.65 -16.10
N ASN A 338 -31.37 2.61 -15.94
CA ASN A 338 -32.74 2.74 -15.45
C ASN A 338 -32.78 3.31 -14.02
N THR A 339 -31.87 2.88 -13.13
CA THR A 339 -31.79 3.45 -11.78
C THR A 339 -31.32 4.91 -11.79
N LEU A 340 -30.39 5.27 -12.67
CA LEU A 340 -29.90 6.64 -12.83
C LEU A 340 -30.97 7.57 -13.41
N GLU A 341 -31.71 7.14 -14.43
CA GLU A 341 -32.86 7.88 -14.95
C GLU A 341 -33.93 8.09 -13.87
N HIS A 342 -34.19 7.06 -13.06
CA HIS A 342 -35.14 7.19 -11.95
C HIS A 342 -34.68 8.19 -10.88
N ILE A 343 -33.38 8.19 -10.53
CA ILE A 343 -32.80 9.17 -9.59
C ILE A 343 -32.84 10.59 -10.18
N MET A 344 -32.51 10.74 -11.47
CA MET A 344 -32.60 12.02 -12.16
C MET A 344 -34.05 12.54 -12.21
N GLY A 345 -35.02 11.68 -12.47
CA GLY A 345 -36.44 12.03 -12.40
C GLY A 345 -36.88 12.46 -11.01
N GLN A 346 -36.41 11.78 -9.95
CA GLN A 346 -36.69 12.19 -8.57
C GLN A 346 -36.07 13.54 -8.21
N LEU A 347 -34.85 13.83 -8.69
CA LEU A 347 -34.20 15.13 -8.50
C LEU A 347 -34.94 16.26 -9.24
N ASP A 348 -35.46 15.98 -10.43
CA ASP A 348 -36.22 16.97 -11.21
C ASP A 348 -37.55 17.31 -10.52
N VAL A 349 -38.26 16.29 -10.02
CA VAL A 349 -39.47 16.48 -9.20
C VAL A 349 -39.15 17.28 -7.94
N LEU A 350 -38.07 16.97 -7.22
CA LEU A 350 -37.65 17.73 -6.05
C LEU A 350 -37.36 19.19 -6.40
N THR A 351 -36.64 19.45 -7.49
CA THR A 351 -36.31 20.80 -7.95
C THR A 351 -37.58 21.59 -8.28
N GLN A 352 -38.55 20.95 -8.94
CA GLN A 352 -39.84 21.55 -9.26
C GLN A 352 -40.67 21.84 -8.00
N THR A 353 -40.65 20.94 -7.01
CA THR A 353 -41.34 21.18 -5.72
C THR A 353 -40.73 22.34 -4.93
N VAL A 354 -39.40 22.46 -4.92
CA VAL A 354 -38.72 23.60 -4.28
C VAL A 354 -39.09 24.91 -4.97
N SER A 355 -39.10 24.94 -6.31
CA SER A 355 -39.52 26.13 -7.07
C SER A 355 -40.98 26.55 -6.77
N ILE A 356 -41.90 25.58 -6.66
CA ILE A 356 -43.29 25.86 -6.28
C ILE A 356 -43.39 26.38 -4.84
N LEU A 357 -42.59 25.83 -3.92
CA LEU A 357 -42.54 26.30 -2.53
C LEU A 357 -42.00 27.73 -2.44
N GLU A 358 -40.96 28.06 -3.19
CA GLU A 358 -40.44 29.43 -3.27
C GLU A 358 -41.50 30.40 -3.82
N GLN A 359 -42.20 30.05 -4.90
CA GLN A 359 -43.30 30.88 -5.43
C GLN A 359 -44.45 31.07 -4.44
N ARG A 360 -44.78 30.03 -3.65
CA ARG A 360 -45.80 30.15 -2.60
C ARG A 360 -45.31 31.05 -1.47
N LEU A 361 -44.05 30.95 -1.09
CA LEU A 361 -43.45 31.77 -0.05
C LEU A 361 -43.48 33.24 -0.44
N THR A 362 -43.03 33.59 -1.66
CA THR A 362 -43.04 34.98 -2.14
C THR A 362 -44.46 35.54 -2.19
N LEU A 363 -45.44 34.75 -2.65
CA LEU A 363 -46.84 35.17 -2.68
C LEU A 363 -47.42 35.38 -1.27
N THR A 364 -46.99 34.59 -0.27
CA THR A 364 -47.36 34.84 1.12
C THR A 364 -46.71 36.09 1.70
N GLU A 365 -45.45 36.37 1.37
CA GLU A 365 -44.76 37.59 1.80
C GLU A 365 -45.43 38.85 1.24
N ASP A 366 -45.82 38.83 -0.03
CA ASP A 366 -46.49 39.97 -0.66
C ASP A 366 -47.88 40.23 -0.08
N LYS A 367 -48.66 39.18 0.19
CA LYS A 367 -49.95 39.32 0.91
C LYS A 367 -49.76 39.87 2.32
N LEU A 368 -48.66 39.52 2.98
CA LEU A 368 -48.36 39.99 4.33
C LEU A 368 -47.97 41.48 4.33
N LYS A 369 -47.21 41.92 3.31
CA LYS A 369 -46.94 43.35 3.06
C LYS A 369 -48.22 44.13 2.80
N GLU A 370 -49.10 43.63 1.93
CA GLU A 370 -50.37 44.29 1.62
C GLU A 370 -51.26 44.42 2.88
N CYS A 371 -51.30 43.37 3.73
CA CYS A 371 -52.01 43.41 5.00
C CYS A 371 -51.43 44.48 5.95
N LEU A 372 -50.10 44.59 6.00
CA LEU A 372 -49.40 45.59 6.81
C LEU A 372 -49.70 47.02 6.34
N GLU A 373 -49.67 47.27 5.02
CA GLU A 373 -50.03 48.57 4.44
C GLU A 373 -51.50 48.93 4.71
N ASN A 374 -52.41 47.97 4.61
CA ASN A 374 -53.82 48.19 4.93
C ASN A 374 -54.03 48.49 6.41
N GLN A 375 -53.32 47.81 7.33
CA GLN A 375 -53.33 48.16 8.75
C GLN A 375 -52.81 49.58 9.01
N GLN A 376 -51.71 49.97 8.36
CA GLN A 376 -51.18 51.34 8.49
C GLN A 376 -52.19 52.39 8.01
N LYS A 377 -52.85 52.18 6.87
CA LYS A 377 -53.92 53.07 6.37
C LYS A 377 -55.09 53.17 7.34
N ILE A 378 -55.52 52.06 7.94
CA ILE A 378 -56.61 52.05 8.95
C ILE A 378 -56.20 52.82 10.20
N ILE A 379 -54.96 52.66 10.68
CA ILE A 379 -54.45 53.39 11.84
C ILE A 379 -54.40 54.89 11.54
N GLN A 380 -53.90 55.27 10.36
CA GLN A 380 -53.76 56.67 9.96
C GLN A 380 -55.13 57.38 9.76
N ASN A 381 -56.14 56.65 9.28
CA ASN A 381 -57.52 57.13 9.19
C ASN A 381 -58.25 57.22 10.55
N LYS A 382 -57.74 56.58 11.61
CA LYS A 382 -58.28 56.72 12.98
C LYS A 382 -57.64 57.87 13.76
N THR A 383 -56.50 58.38 13.30
CA THR A 383 -55.74 59.47 13.94
C THR A 383 -55.98 60.86 13.34
N ASN A 384 -56.72 60.93 12.23
CA ASN A 384 -57.33 62.16 11.70
C ASN A 384 -58.82 62.18 12.06
#